data_AF-A0A426Z011-F1
#
_entry.id   AF-A0A426Z011-F1
#
_cell.length_a   1.000
_cell.length_b   1.000
_cell.length_c   1.000
_cell.angle_alpha   90.00
_cell.angle_beta   90.00
_cell.angle_gamma   90.00
#
_symmetry.space_group_name_H-M   'P 1'
#
loop_
_entity.id
_entity.type
_entity.pdbx_description
1 polymer ?
#
loop_
_entity_poly.entity_id
_entity_poly.type
_entity_poly.pdbx_seq_one_letter_code
_entity_poly.pdbx_strand_id
1 'polypeptide(L)'
;MAEVRARAPGKIILSGEHAVVHGSTAVAAAIDLYTHVSFRLDPPLPPGLASLPPSIFSITLYGLTLSAHVTGGMIQFRSGELTHIKSISPLRMLITNTKVGRNTKALVAGVSERASRHPDAMASVFTAVDFISKELSAIIQSPAQDDISITAREEKIEELMEMNQGLLQCMGVSHAAIEMVLRITLKYKLASKLTGAGGGGCVLTLMPTCMLLALCHLIKS
;
A
#
# COMPACT_ATOMS: atom_id res chain seq x y z
N MET A 1 7.65 34.82 -14.93
CA MET A 1 7.44 34.11 -13.64
C MET A 1 7.60 32.62 -13.90
N ALA A 2 8.51 31.95 -13.19
CA ALA A 2 8.76 30.52 -13.37
C ALA A 2 8.02 29.74 -12.28
N GLU A 3 6.95 29.03 -12.66
CA GLU A 3 6.28 28.06 -11.80
C GLU A 3 6.86 26.68 -12.11
N VAL A 4 7.52 26.06 -11.13
CA VAL A 4 8.07 24.70 -11.27
C VAL A 4 7.05 23.72 -10.69
N ARG A 5 6.51 22.85 -11.54
CA ARG A 5 5.58 21.78 -11.12
C ARG A 5 6.28 20.44 -11.19
N ALA A 6 6.20 19.67 -10.11
CA ALA A 6 6.60 18.28 -10.05
C ALA A 6 5.38 17.41 -9.74
N ARG A 7 5.32 16.23 -10.37
CA ARG A 7 4.33 15.20 -10.06
C ARG A 7 5.05 13.90 -9.77
N ALA A 8 4.64 13.19 -8.73
CA ALA A 8 5.12 11.85 -8.44
C ALA A 8 3.92 10.92 -8.24
N PRO A 9 3.88 9.77 -8.93
CA PRO A 9 2.84 8.78 -8.64
C PRO A 9 3.02 8.25 -7.22
N GLY A 10 1.89 7.97 -6.57
CA GLY A 10 1.84 7.24 -5.33
C GLY A 10 2.34 5.83 -5.57
N LYS A 11 2.84 5.21 -4.49
CA LYS A 11 3.23 3.80 -4.51
C LYS A 11 2.53 3.06 -3.39
N ILE A 12 2.15 1.82 -3.70
CA ILE A 12 1.65 0.86 -2.71
C ILE A 12 2.61 -0.32 -2.65
N ILE A 13 2.73 -0.93 -1.47
CA ILE A 13 3.48 -2.18 -1.31
C ILE A 13 2.44 -3.29 -1.24
N LEU A 14 2.50 -4.20 -2.20
CA LEU A 14 1.61 -5.36 -2.25
C LEU A 14 2.09 -6.41 -1.26
N SER A 15 3.41 -6.67 -1.24
CA SER A 15 4.05 -7.58 -0.30
C SER A 15 5.54 -7.26 -0.12
N GLY A 16 6.16 -7.75 0.95
CA GLY A 16 7.59 -7.58 1.26
C GLY A 16 7.91 -6.42 2.20
N GLU A 17 6.92 -5.86 2.88
CA GLU A 17 7.13 -4.82 3.89
C GLU A 17 8.08 -5.30 4.98
N HIS A 18 9.07 -4.47 5.31
CA HIS A 18 10.12 -4.71 6.32
C HIS A 18 11.05 -5.90 6.04
N ALA A 19 10.60 -6.96 5.38
CA ALA A 19 11.45 -8.10 4.99
C ALA A 19 12.47 -7.70 3.90
N VAL A 20 12.16 -6.68 3.10
CA VAL A 20 13.00 -6.21 2.01
C VAL A 20 14.40 -5.74 2.45
N VAL A 21 14.52 -5.15 3.65
CA VAL A 21 15.82 -4.72 4.19
C VAL A 21 16.66 -5.91 4.69
N HIS A 22 16.06 -7.09 4.76
CA HIS A 22 16.70 -8.37 5.09
C HIS A 22 16.92 -9.25 3.83
N GLY A 23 16.91 -8.66 2.63
CA GLY A 23 17.19 -9.38 1.37
C GLY A 23 16.01 -10.15 0.79
N SER A 24 14.82 -9.99 1.38
CA SER A 24 13.58 -10.59 0.86
C SER A 24 13.05 -9.82 -0.36
N THR A 25 12.20 -10.50 -1.12
CA THR A 25 11.51 -9.95 -2.28
C THR A 25 10.40 -9.01 -1.84
N ALA A 26 10.29 -7.83 -2.46
CA ALA A 26 9.16 -6.93 -2.29
C ALA A 26 8.49 -6.64 -3.63
N VAL A 27 7.17 -6.63 -3.64
CA VAL A 27 6.36 -6.27 -4.81
C VAL A 27 5.67 -4.96 -4.51
N ALA A 28 5.97 -3.94 -5.31
CA ALA A 28 5.35 -2.63 -5.20
C ALA A 28 4.72 -2.24 -6.53
N ALA A 29 3.67 -1.43 -6.47
CA ALA A 29 3.00 -0.95 -7.66
C ALA A 29 2.87 0.57 -7.62
N ALA A 30 3.08 1.19 -8.78
CA ALA A 30 2.69 2.57 -8.99
C ALA A 30 1.16 2.64 -9.10
N ILE A 31 0.55 3.56 -8.38
CA ILE A 31 -0.87 3.88 -8.52
C ILE A 31 -1.00 5.19 -9.28
N ASP A 32 -2.09 5.31 -10.04
CA ASP A 32 -2.43 6.51 -10.81
C ASP A 32 -2.97 7.64 -9.91
N LEU A 33 -2.40 7.75 -8.71
CA LEU A 33 -2.67 8.80 -7.73
C LEU A 33 -1.42 9.66 -7.64
N TYR A 34 -1.47 10.90 -8.09
CA TYR A 34 -0.28 11.76 -8.12
C TYR A 34 -0.23 12.68 -6.92
N THR A 35 0.96 12.78 -6.32
CA THR A 35 1.31 13.91 -5.47
C THR A 35 1.76 15.03 -6.39
N HIS A 36 1.09 16.17 -6.33
CA HIS A 36 1.44 17.38 -7.07
C HIS A 36 2.14 18.37 -6.14
N VAL A 37 3.31 18.84 -6.54
CA VAL A 37 4.05 19.91 -5.86
C VAL A 37 4.27 21.03 -6.87
N SER A 38 3.78 22.22 -6.56
CA SER A 38 4.00 23.44 -7.35
C SER A 38 4.80 24.42 -6.51
N PHE A 39 5.98 24.81 -7.00
CA PHE A 39 6.81 25.83 -6.38
C PHE A 39 6.70 27.12 -7.20
N ARG A 40 6.42 28.23 -6.50
CA ARG A 40 6.46 29.57 -7.08
C ARG A 40 7.60 30.34 -6.42
N LEU A 41 8.51 30.85 -7.23
CA LEU A 41 9.51 31.82 -6.79
C LEU A 41 8.83 33.19 -6.75
N ASP A 42 8.50 33.64 -5.54
CA ASP A 42 8.07 35.03 -5.34
C ASP A 42 9.29 35.97 -5.54
N PRO A 43 9.11 37.17 -6.13
CA PRO A 43 10.15 38.18 -6.14
C PRO A 43 10.54 38.55 -4.69
N PRO A 44 11.79 38.98 -4.43
CA PRO A 44 12.22 39.36 -3.08
C PRO A 44 11.29 40.46 -2.52
N LEU A 45 10.71 40.19 -1.35
CA LEU A 45 9.81 41.12 -0.67
C LEU A 45 10.60 42.36 -0.22
N PRO A 46 10.08 43.60 -0.38
CA PRO A 46 10.71 44.79 0.16
C PRO A 46 10.83 44.71 1.70
N PRO A 47 11.91 45.26 2.30
CA PRO A 47 12.13 45.19 3.74
C PRO A 47 11.07 46.01 4.48
N GLY A 48 10.25 45.37 5.33
CA GLY A 48 9.36 46.10 6.24
C GLY A 48 8.04 45.44 6.65
N LEU A 49 7.63 44.30 6.07
CA LEU A 49 6.36 43.66 6.42
C LEU A 49 6.56 42.21 6.88
N ALA A 50 7.14 42.04 8.07
CA ALA A 50 7.21 40.77 8.76
C ALA A 50 6.08 40.67 9.80
N SER A 51 4.94 40.10 9.41
CA SER A 51 4.08 39.26 10.27
C SER A 51 2.69 39.04 9.65
N LEU A 52 2.57 38.03 8.81
CA LEU A 52 1.31 37.30 8.66
C LEU A 52 1.65 35.80 8.67
N PRO A 53 1.07 35.01 9.60
CA PRO A 53 1.25 33.57 9.53
C PRO A 53 0.55 33.04 8.27
N PRO A 54 1.17 32.14 7.50
CA PRO A 54 0.49 31.51 6.37
C PRO A 54 -0.67 30.67 6.91
N SER A 55 -1.88 31.20 6.71
CA SER A 55 -3.10 30.40 6.70
C SER A 55 -3.08 29.53 5.44
N ILE A 56 -3.73 28.35 5.53
CA ILE A 56 -4.00 27.35 4.48
C ILE A 56 -3.03 26.16 4.49
N PHE A 57 -3.41 25.11 5.23
CA PHE A 57 -3.90 23.87 4.62
C PHE A 57 -4.58 23.05 5.73
N SER A 58 -5.91 23.08 5.77
CA SER A 58 -6.67 22.00 6.41
C SER A 58 -7.77 21.59 5.45
N ILE A 59 -7.45 20.62 4.60
CA ILE A 59 -8.47 19.84 3.92
C ILE A 59 -8.85 18.73 4.90
N THR A 60 -9.88 18.99 5.69
CA THR A 60 -10.66 17.94 6.36
C THR A 60 -11.50 17.25 5.30
N LEU A 61 -11.03 16.10 4.81
CA LEU A 61 -11.86 15.17 4.05
C LEU A 61 -12.13 13.96 4.93
N TYR A 62 -13.38 13.85 5.36
CA TYR A 62 -13.96 12.65 5.98
C TYR A 62 -13.53 11.41 5.19
N GLY A 63 -12.87 10.47 5.86
CA GLY A 63 -12.62 9.09 5.38
C GLY A 63 -12.33 8.93 3.89
N LEU A 64 -11.11 9.24 3.44
CA LEU A 64 -10.69 8.91 2.08
C LEU A 64 -10.50 7.40 1.93
N THR A 65 -11.56 6.74 1.50
CA THR A 65 -11.55 5.44 0.86
C THR A 65 -11.39 5.69 -0.65
N LEU A 66 -10.20 5.42 -1.19
CA LEU A 66 -9.89 5.63 -2.61
C LEU A 66 -9.89 4.26 -3.32
N SER A 67 -10.72 4.09 -4.34
CA SER A 67 -10.58 2.95 -5.25
C SER A 67 -9.47 3.26 -6.26
N ALA A 68 -8.39 2.48 -6.24
CA ALA A 68 -7.27 2.60 -7.15
C ALA A 68 -7.24 1.40 -8.11
N HIS A 69 -7.15 1.69 -9.40
CA HIS A 69 -6.79 0.69 -10.38
C HIS A 69 -5.27 0.58 -10.40
N VAL A 70 -4.74 -0.61 -10.13
CA VAL A 70 -3.31 -0.87 -10.25
C VAL A 70 -3.02 -1.18 -11.71
N THR A 71 -2.97 -0.11 -12.52
CA THR A 71 -2.64 -0.14 -13.96
C THR A 71 -1.22 0.36 -14.25
N GLY A 72 -0.58 0.98 -13.26
CA GLY A 72 0.82 1.41 -13.35
C GLY A 72 1.80 0.24 -13.33
N GLY A 73 3.02 0.47 -13.84
CA GLY A 73 4.09 -0.52 -13.83
C GLY A 73 4.31 -1.10 -12.43
N MET A 74 4.27 -2.43 -12.34
CA MET A 74 4.58 -3.16 -11.11
C MET A 74 6.09 -3.41 -11.08
N ILE A 75 6.69 -3.27 -9.91
CA ILE A 75 8.11 -3.52 -9.71
C ILE A 75 8.29 -4.56 -8.62
N GLN A 76 9.20 -5.48 -8.89
CA GLN A 76 9.78 -6.35 -7.89
C GLN A 76 11.15 -5.80 -7.52
N PHE A 77 11.39 -5.69 -6.22
CA PHE A 77 12.67 -5.27 -5.67
C PHE A 77 13.23 -6.38 -4.79
N ARG A 78 14.53 -6.66 -4.95
CA ARG A 78 15.27 -7.56 -4.08
C ARG A 78 16.72 -7.11 -4.01
N SER A 79 17.23 -6.89 -2.79
CA SER A 79 18.65 -6.60 -2.54
C SER A 79 19.29 -5.53 -3.46
N GLY A 80 18.56 -4.47 -3.80
CA GLY A 80 19.07 -3.39 -4.65
C GLY A 80 18.73 -3.54 -6.14
N GLU A 81 18.27 -4.70 -6.57
CA GLU A 81 17.84 -4.94 -7.96
C GLU A 81 16.35 -4.62 -8.13
N LEU A 82 16.03 -3.91 -9.22
CA LEU A 82 14.68 -3.57 -9.64
C LEU A 82 14.34 -4.32 -10.92
N THR A 83 13.33 -5.17 -10.88
CA THR A 83 12.79 -5.87 -12.05
C THR A 83 11.36 -5.45 -12.30
N HIS A 84 11.05 -5.06 -13.54
CA HIS A 84 9.69 -4.67 -13.91
C HIS A 84 8.82 -5.91 -14.13
N ILE A 85 7.68 -5.97 -13.43
CA ILE A 85 6.66 -7.01 -13.61
C ILE A 85 5.64 -6.50 -14.63
N LYS A 86 5.45 -7.26 -15.70
CA LYS A 86 4.31 -7.04 -16.60
C LYS A 86 3.07 -7.67 -15.98
N SER A 87 2.18 -6.85 -15.44
CA SER A 87 0.85 -7.32 -15.03
C SER A 87 0.02 -7.59 -16.28
N ILE A 88 -0.51 -8.82 -16.40
CA ILE A 88 -1.30 -9.23 -17.57
C ILE A 88 -2.77 -8.78 -17.43
N SER A 89 -3.24 -8.57 -16.20
CA SER A 89 -4.58 -8.05 -15.91
C SER A 89 -4.59 -7.03 -14.77
N PRO A 90 -5.54 -6.07 -14.76
CA PRO A 90 -5.61 -5.04 -13.72
C PRO A 90 -6.07 -5.62 -12.39
N LEU A 91 -5.33 -5.34 -11.31
CA LEU A 91 -5.80 -5.59 -9.95
C LEU A 91 -6.55 -4.35 -9.44
N ARG A 92 -7.75 -4.56 -8.90
CA ARG A 92 -8.54 -3.50 -8.28
C ARG A 92 -8.35 -3.54 -6.78
N MET A 93 -7.90 -2.42 -6.23
CA MET A 93 -7.62 -2.31 -4.81
C MET A 93 -8.26 -1.05 -4.25
N LEU A 94 -8.82 -1.17 -3.06
CA LEU A 94 -9.31 -0.07 -2.26
C LEU A 94 -8.22 0.33 -1.26
N ILE A 95 -7.85 1.59 -1.27
CA ILE A 95 -6.86 2.19 -0.37
C ILE A 95 -7.61 3.01 0.68
N THR A 96 -7.54 2.58 1.93
CA THR A 96 -8.15 3.29 3.05
C THR A 96 -7.06 3.97 3.87
N ASN A 97 -7.10 5.30 3.95
CA ASN A 97 -6.18 6.06 4.80
C ASN A 97 -6.77 6.24 6.21
N THR A 98 -6.09 5.69 7.21
CA THR A 98 -6.48 5.77 8.63
C THR A 98 -6.35 7.18 9.22
N LYS A 99 -5.67 8.10 8.53
CA LYS A 99 -5.32 9.47 8.99
C LYS A 99 -4.46 9.51 10.25
N VAL A 100 -3.98 8.37 10.72
CA VAL A 100 -3.04 8.28 11.83
C VAL A 100 -1.63 8.53 11.32
N GLY A 101 -1.00 9.59 11.84
CA GLY A 101 0.40 9.90 11.58
C GLY A 101 1.32 8.81 12.14
N ARG A 102 2.46 8.58 11.50
CA ARG A 102 3.38 7.49 11.85
C ARG A 102 4.83 7.96 11.90
N ASN A 103 5.58 7.48 12.88
CA ASN A 103 7.03 7.61 12.90
C ASN A 103 7.67 6.39 12.23
N THR A 104 7.89 6.50 10.91
CA THR A 104 8.47 5.42 10.10
C THR A 104 9.80 4.92 10.65
N LYS A 105 10.66 5.82 11.13
CA LYS A 105 11.98 5.44 11.66
C LYS A 105 11.86 4.62 12.94
N ALA A 106 10.95 5.02 13.84
CA ALA A 106 10.71 4.27 15.08
C ALA A 106 10.13 2.88 14.81
N LEU A 107 9.23 2.74 13.84
CA LEU A 107 8.67 1.43 13.46
C LEU A 107 9.73 0.50 12.89
N VAL A 108 10.57 0.99 11.98
CA VAL A 108 11.68 0.19 11.41
C VAL A 108 12.69 -0.19 12.50
N ALA A 109 13.02 0.73 13.40
CA ALA A 109 13.88 0.44 14.54
C ALA A 109 13.27 -0.62 15.47
N GLY A 110 11.97 -0.55 15.75
CA GLY A 110 11.27 -1.53 16.57
C GLY A 110 11.24 -2.94 15.96
N VAL A 111 11.09 -3.06 14.63
CA VAL A 111 11.21 -4.35 13.93
C VAL A 111 12.64 -4.88 14.03
N SER A 112 13.64 -4.03 13.83
CA SER A 112 15.05 -4.42 13.93
C SER A 112 15.44 -4.87 15.34
N GLU A 113 14.98 -4.16 16.38
CA GLU A 113 15.18 -4.55 17.78
C GLU A 113 14.46 -5.86 18.11
N ARG A 114 13.26 -6.08 17.55
CA ARG A 114 12.56 -7.37 17.70
C ARG A 114 13.34 -8.51 17.04
N ALA A 115 13.91 -8.27 15.86
CA ALA A 115 14.76 -9.22 15.15
C ALA A 115 16.05 -9.54 15.91
N SER A 116 16.66 -8.57 16.59
CA SER A 116 17.84 -8.85 17.42
C SER A 116 17.51 -9.65 18.69
N ARG A 117 16.34 -9.40 19.30
CA ARG A 117 15.88 -10.15 20.49
C ARG A 117 15.40 -11.56 20.17
N HIS A 118 14.86 -11.79 18.97
CA HIS A 118 14.28 -13.07 18.56
C HIS A 118 14.71 -13.46 17.13
N PRO A 119 15.99 -13.79 16.93
CA PRO A 119 16.57 -13.97 15.60
C PRO A 119 15.91 -15.10 14.79
N ASP A 120 15.77 -16.30 15.36
CA ASP A 120 15.23 -17.46 14.62
C ASP A 120 13.76 -17.29 14.24
N ALA A 121 12.97 -16.76 15.17
CA ALA A 121 11.55 -16.49 14.94
C ALA A 121 11.37 -15.43 13.86
N MET A 122 12.10 -14.31 13.94
CA MET A 122 11.99 -13.23 12.96
C MET A 122 12.57 -13.63 11.60
N ALA A 123 13.62 -14.45 11.55
CA ALA A 123 14.12 -15.03 10.31
C ALA A 123 13.06 -15.89 9.61
N SER A 124 12.30 -16.68 10.38
CA SER A 124 11.19 -17.49 9.85
C SER A 124 10.06 -16.61 9.31
N VAL A 125 9.72 -15.52 10.02
CA VAL A 125 8.73 -14.52 9.57
C VAL A 125 9.18 -13.87 8.25
N PHE A 126 10.42 -13.40 8.15
CA PHE A 126 10.93 -12.79 6.92
C PHE A 126 10.96 -13.77 5.75
N THR A 127 11.33 -15.03 6.01
CA THR A 127 11.31 -16.10 5.02
C THR A 127 9.89 -16.36 4.50
N ALA A 128 8.89 -16.40 5.38
CA ALA A 128 7.50 -16.53 4.99
C ALA A 128 7.02 -15.35 4.12
N VAL A 129 7.37 -14.11 4.49
CA VAL A 129 7.06 -12.92 3.68
C VAL A 129 7.75 -12.98 2.30
N ASP A 130 8.97 -13.49 2.21
CA ASP A 130 9.68 -13.68 0.94
C ASP A 130 8.95 -14.68 0.02
N PHE A 131 8.52 -15.82 0.58
CA PHE A 131 7.74 -16.80 -0.19
C PHE A 131 6.41 -16.23 -0.67
N ILE A 132 5.66 -15.56 0.19
CA ILE A 132 4.40 -14.88 -0.19
C ILE A 132 4.64 -13.87 -1.32
N SER A 133 5.71 -13.09 -1.23
CA SER A 133 6.02 -12.07 -2.23
C SER A 133 6.38 -12.66 -3.59
N LYS A 134 7.13 -13.77 -3.62
CA LYS A 134 7.45 -14.50 -4.84
C LYS A 134 6.21 -15.14 -5.45
N GLU A 135 5.37 -15.76 -4.63
CA GLU A 135 4.13 -16.39 -5.08
C GLU A 135 3.16 -15.36 -5.66
N LEU A 136 2.97 -14.23 -4.97
CA LEU A 136 2.18 -13.11 -5.46
C LEU A 136 2.69 -12.60 -6.82
N SER A 137 4.01 -12.45 -6.95
CA SER A 137 4.64 -12.03 -8.20
C SER A 137 4.36 -13.01 -9.35
N ALA A 138 4.44 -14.32 -9.08
CA ALA A 138 4.13 -15.35 -10.06
C ALA A 138 2.66 -15.34 -10.48
N ILE A 139 1.74 -15.17 -9.52
CA ILE A 139 0.29 -15.11 -9.78
C ILE A 139 -0.06 -13.88 -10.62
N ILE A 140 0.51 -12.72 -10.31
CA ILE A 140 0.28 -11.47 -11.07
C ILE A 140 0.73 -11.60 -12.53
N GLN A 141 1.81 -12.35 -12.77
CA GLN A 141 2.37 -12.60 -14.10
C GLN A 141 1.68 -13.75 -14.83
N SER A 142 0.79 -14.50 -14.17
CA SER A 142 0.04 -15.57 -14.81
C SER A 142 -1.14 -15.00 -15.63
N PRO A 143 -1.31 -15.44 -16.89
CA PRO A 143 -2.45 -15.02 -17.70
C PRO A 143 -3.73 -15.64 -17.17
N ALA A 144 -4.77 -14.82 -17.01
CA ALA A 144 -6.14 -15.25 -16.74
C ALA A 144 -7.00 -14.76 -17.91
N GLN A 145 -7.60 -15.68 -18.65
CA GLN A 145 -8.28 -15.40 -19.93
C GLN A 145 -9.81 -15.45 -19.81
N ASP A 146 -10.34 -16.07 -18.76
CA ASP A 146 -11.76 -16.23 -18.50
C ASP A 146 -12.14 -15.83 -17.06
N ASP A 147 -13.42 -15.56 -16.82
CA ASP A 147 -13.93 -15.09 -15.52
C ASP A 147 -13.65 -16.06 -14.35
N ILE A 148 -13.59 -17.37 -14.63
CA ILE A 148 -13.32 -18.40 -13.62
C ILE A 148 -11.85 -18.33 -13.21
N SER A 149 -10.95 -18.22 -14.19
CA SER A 149 -9.50 -18.08 -13.97
C SER A 149 -9.14 -16.77 -13.25
N ILE A 150 -9.89 -15.69 -13.52
CA ILE A 150 -9.74 -14.40 -12.81
C ILE A 150 -10.13 -14.57 -11.35
N THR A 151 -11.30 -15.18 -11.09
CA THR A 151 -11.81 -15.38 -9.72
C THR A 151 -10.86 -16.25 -8.90
N ALA A 152 -10.43 -17.40 -9.44
CA ALA A 152 -9.49 -18.29 -8.77
C ALA A 152 -8.12 -17.64 -8.51
N ARG A 153 -7.71 -16.71 -9.38
CA ARG A 153 -6.51 -15.89 -9.16
C ARG A 153 -6.72 -14.88 -8.04
N GLU A 154 -7.86 -14.20 -8.00
CA GLU A 154 -8.19 -13.25 -6.93
C GLU A 154 -8.22 -13.94 -5.57
N GLU A 155 -8.87 -15.10 -5.45
CA GLU A 155 -8.93 -15.90 -4.20
C GLU A 155 -7.52 -16.23 -3.66
N LYS A 156 -6.60 -16.65 -4.54
CA LYS A 156 -5.20 -16.89 -4.13
C LYS A 156 -4.50 -15.62 -3.64
N ILE A 157 -4.79 -14.47 -4.26
CA ILE A 157 -4.22 -13.18 -3.82
C ILE A 157 -4.81 -12.78 -2.46
N GLU A 158 -6.09 -13.04 -2.22
CA GLU A 158 -6.75 -12.79 -0.93
C GLU A 158 -6.07 -13.57 0.20
N GLU A 159 -5.87 -14.87 0.03
CA GLU A 159 -5.18 -15.72 1.01
C GLU A 159 -3.76 -15.21 1.31
N LEU A 160 -3.00 -14.86 0.26
CA LEU A 160 -1.65 -14.29 0.41
C LEU A 160 -1.66 -12.94 1.15
N MET A 161 -2.67 -12.10 0.91
CA MET A 161 -2.82 -10.81 1.61
C MET A 161 -3.14 -11.01 3.09
N GLU A 162 -4.02 -11.94 3.43
CA GLU A 162 -4.36 -12.27 4.83
C GLU A 162 -3.16 -12.84 5.59
N MET A 163 -2.45 -13.79 4.99
CA MET A 163 -1.22 -14.34 5.57
C MET A 163 -0.18 -13.26 5.80
N ASN A 164 0.06 -12.38 4.82
CA ASN A 164 1.03 -11.28 4.99
C ASN A 164 0.59 -10.29 6.08
N GLN A 165 -0.70 -9.96 6.18
CA GLN A 165 -1.20 -9.12 7.27
C GLN A 165 -0.93 -9.73 8.65
N GLY A 166 -1.14 -11.03 8.82
CA GLY A 166 -0.81 -11.75 10.06
C GLY A 166 0.68 -11.65 10.41
N LEU A 167 1.56 -11.86 9.43
CA LEU A 167 3.01 -11.73 9.62
C LEU A 167 3.40 -10.29 10.02
N LEU A 168 2.77 -9.27 9.43
CA LEU A 168 3.00 -7.87 9.77
C LEU A 168 2.53 -7.52 11.19
N GLN A 169 1.44 -8.14 11.66
CA GLN A 169 1.05 -8.06 13.07
C GLN A 169 2.08 -8.71 13.98
N CYS A 170 2.63 -9.87 13.61
CA CYS A 170 3.70 -10.55 14.36
C CYS A 170 4.97 -9.69 14.45
N MET A 171 5.28 -8.90 13.42
CA MET A 171 6.39 -7.93 13.45
C MET A 171 6.12 -6.73 14.37
N GLY A 172 4.87 -6.54 14.81
CA GLY A 172 4.48 -5.46 15.74
C GLY A 172 4.27 -4.12 15.07
N VAL A 173 3.95 -4.12 13.78
CA VAL A 173 3.76 -2.89 13.00
C VAL A 173 2.29 -2.53 12.79
N SER A 174 1.35 -3.28 13.37
CA SER A 174 -0.07 -2.92 13.30
C SER A 174 -0.46 -1.81 14.28
N HIS A 175 -1.69 -1.32 14.19
CA HIS A 175 -2.24 -0.25 14.99
C HIS A 175 -3.77 -0.37 15.11
N ALA A 176 -4.38 0.11 16.19
CA ALA A 176 -5.83 0.02 16.41
C ALA A 176 -6.67 0.57 15.23
N ALA A 177 -6.18 1.63 14.58
CA ALA A 177 -6.83 2.20 13.40
C ALA A 177 -6.73 1.29 12.15
N ILE A 178 -5.62 0.56 11.99
CA ILE A 178 -5.47 -0.46 10.93
C ILE A 178 -6.44 -1.61 11.23
N GLU A 179 -6.41 -2.15 12.45
CA GLU A 179 -7.28 -3.25 12.88
C GLU A 179 -8.77 -2.92 12.73
N MET A 180 -9.14 -1.66 12.95
CA MET A 180 -10.51 -1.19 12.71
C MET A 180 -10.91 -1.34 11.24
N VAL A 181 -10.04 -0.96 10.30
CA VAL A 181 -10.31 -1.11 8.86
C VAL A 181 -10.41 -2.58 8.50
N LEU A 182 -9.47 -3.41 8.93
CA LEU A 182 -9.47 -4.86 8.67
C LEU A 182 -10.77 -5.52 9.17
N ARG A 183 -11.21 -5.16 10.37
CA ARG A 183 -12.46 -5.67 10.94
C ARG A 183 -13.70 -5.21 10.17
N ILE A 184 -13.69 -4.00 9.61
CA ILE A 184 -14.80 -3.50 8.79
C ILE A 184 -14.85 -4.26 7.47
N THR A 185 -13.73 -4.40 6.77
CA THR A 185 -13.66 -5.06 5.46
C THR A 185 -13.94 -6.56 5.56
N LEU A 186 -13.54 -7.20 6.66
CA LEU A 186 -13.86 -8.59 6.96
C LEU A 186 -15.39 -8.85 7.01
N LYS A 187 -16.20 -7.89 7.47
CA LYS A 187 -17.68 -8.02 7.44
C LYS A 187 -18.24 -8.16 6.03
N TYR A 188 -17.51 -7.65 5.04
CA TYR A 188 -17.85 -7.75 3.62
C TYR A 188 -17.08 -8.88 2.92
N LYS A 189 -16.37 -9.73 3.67
CA LYS A 189 -15.52 -10.81 3.16
C LYS A 189 -14.45 -10.31 2.18
N LEU A 190 -13.86 -9.15 2.49
CA LEU A 190 -12.78 -8.58 1.69
C LEU A 190 -11.44 -8.75 2.39
N ALA A 191 -10.46 -9.29 1.68
CA ALA A 191 -9.10 -9.40 2.18
C ALA A 191 -8.41 -8.03 2.21
N SER A 192 -7.83 -7.71 3.36
CA SER A 192 -7.17 -6.43 3.59
C SER A 192 -5.84 -6.60 4.32
N LYS A 193 -4.91 -5.71 4.04
CA LYS A 193 -3.62 -5.63 4.73
C LYS A 193 -3.10 -4.21 4.80
N LEU A 194 -2.27 -3.91 5.79
CA LEU A 194 -1.54 -2.64 5.81
C LEU A 194 -0.57 -2.54 4.61
N THR A 195 -0.21 -1.32 4.25
CA THR A 195 0.82 -1.03 3.23
C THR A 195 1.81 0.00 3.76
N GLY A 196 3.10 -0.24 3.52
CA GLY A 196 4.18 0.60 4.04
C GLY A 196 4.66 0.17 5.43
N ALA A 197 5.12 1.12 6.24
CA ALA A 197 5.78 0.77 7.49
C ALA A 197 4.83 0.34 8.63
N GLY A 198 3.52 0.53 8.49
CA GLY A 198 2.54 0.29 9.56
C GLY A 198 2.42 1.45 10.56
N GLY A 199 1.86 1.17 11.74
CA GLY A 199 1.60 2.11 12.83
C GLY A 199 0.48 3.13 12.54
N GLY A 200 -0.30 2.90 11.49
CA GLY A 200 -1.24 3.86 10.91
C GLY A 200 -1.07 3.93 9.39
N GLY A 201 -1.26 5.11 8.79
CA GLY A 201 -1.14 5.27 7.34
C GLY A 201 -2.27 4.60 6.57
N CYS A 202 -1.95 3.76 5.58
CA CYS A 202 -2.92 3.21 4.65
C CYS A 202 -3.07 1.69 4.77
N VAL A 203 -4.26 1.21 4.44
CA VAL A 203 -4.65 -0.20 4.32
C VAL A 203 -5.08 -0.45 2.88
N LEU A 204 -4.61 -1.54 2.28
CA LEU A 204 -5.06 -2.04 0.99
C LEU A 204 -6.12 -3.10 1.22
N THR A 205 -7.15 -3.10 0.37
CA THR A 205 -8.20 -4.11 0.35
C THR A 205 -8.40 -4.55 -1.09
N LEU A 206 -8.37 -5.86 -1.36
CA LEU A 206 -8.65 -6.37 -2.70
C LEU A 206 -10.13 -6.21 -3.00
N MET A 207 -10.46 -5.84 -4.24
CA MET A 207 -11.83 -5.74 -4.72
C MET A 207 -12.08 -6.78 -5.81
N PRO A 208 -12.72 -7.92 -5.49
CA PRO A 208 -12.99 -8.98 -6.45
C PRO A 208 -13.81 -8.51 -7.64
N THR A 209 -13.49 -9.05 -8.81
CA THR A 209 -14.17 -8.75 -10.06
C THR A 209 -15.64 -9.14 -10.01
N CYS A 210 -15.97 -10.26 -9.37
CA CYS A 210 -17.33 -10.74 -9.19
C CYS A 210 -18.21 -9.79 -8.35
N MET A 211 -17.62 -9.05 -7.41
CA MET A 211 -18.34 -8.14 -6.52
C MET A 211 -18.77 -6.83 -7.21
N LEU A 212 -18.03 -6.41 -8.25
CA LEU A 212 -18.40 -5.24 -9.06
C LEU A 212 -19.65 -5.49 -9.91
N LEU A 213 -19.85 -6.71 -10.41
CA LEU A 213 -21.07 -7.07 -11.15
C LEU A 213 -22.31 -6.98 -10.23
N ALA A 214 -22.17 -7.38 -8.96
CA ALA A 214 -23.23 -7.29 -7.96
C ALA A 214 -23.53 -5.84 -7.51
N LEU A 215 -22.49 -5.02 -7.30
CA LEU A 215 -22.65 -3.59 -6.95
C LEU A 215 -23.28 -2.76 -8.09
N CYS A 216 -22.96 -3.07 -9.36
CA CYS A 216 -23.59 -2.40 -10.51
C CYS A 216 -25.09 -2.71 -10.65
N HIS A 217 -25.57 -3.87 -10.16
CA HIS A 217 -27.01 -4.17 -10.13
C HIS A 217 -27.73 -3.44 -8.98
N LEU A 218 -27.07 -3.26 -7.84
CA LEU A 218 -27.62 -2.57 -6.66
C LEU A 218 -27.70 -1.05 -6.79
N ILE A 219 -26.91 -0.42 -7.66
CA ILE A 219 -26.90 1.04 -7.88
C ILE A 219 -27.85 1.45 -9.03
N LYS A 220 -28.36 0.50 -9.81
CA LYS A 220 -29.30 0.74 -10.93
C LYS A 220 -30.77 0.43 -10.62
N SER A 221 -31.09 0.07 -9.37
CA SER A 221 -32.47 -0.13 -8.89
C SER A 221 -32.82 0.92 -7.86
#